data_AF-A0A2S5VZ89-F1
#
_entry.id   AF-A0A2S5VZ89-F1
#
_cell.length_a   1.000
_cell.length_b   1.000
_cell.length_c   1.000
_cell.angle_alpha   90.00
_cell.angle_beta   90.00
_cell.angle_gamma   90.00
#
_symmetry.space_group_name_H-M   'P 1'
#
loop_
_entity.id
_entity.type
_entity.pdbx_description
1 polymer ?
#
loop_
_entity_poly.entity_id
_entity_poly.type
_entity_poly.pdbx_seq_one_letter_code
_entity_poly.pdbx_strand_id
1 'polypeptide(L)' 'MTIDWLAFVEVVAVALVSACFIVTTFALALRLGDGTAPWRRPVSVALYAVCALAALFGVYLIIPALHGG' A
#
# COMPACT_ATOMS: atom_id res chain seq x y z
N MET A 1 -12.70 6.30 -30.56
CA MET A 1 -12.29 5.39 -29.47
C MET A 1 -11.20 4.47 -30.00
N THR A 2 -9.93 4.88 -29.85
CA THR A 2 -8.78 4.02 -30.12
C THR A 2 -8.25 3.56 -28.78
N ILE A 3 -8.11 2.25 -28.60
CA ILE A 3 -7.60 1.67 -27.37
C ILE A 3 -6.13 2.03 -27.24
N ASP A 4 -5.74 2.63 -26.11
CA ASP A 4 -4.34 2.91 -25.84
C ASP A 4 -3.71 1.72 -25.13
N TRP A 5 -2.97 0.91 -25.89
CA TRP A 5 -2.30 -0.29 -25.38
C TRP A 5 -1.25 0.04 -24.30
N LEU A 6 -0.68 1.25 -24.32
CA LEU A 6 0.28 1.70 -23.31
C LEU A 6 -0.37 1.95 -21.95
N ALA A 7 -1.58 2.50 -21.93
CA ALA A 7 -2.33 2.74 -20.68
C ALA A 7 -2.58 1.44 -19.90
N PHE A 8 -2.79 0.32 -20.58
CA PHE A 8 -2.92 -0.98 -19.90
C PHE A 8 -1.61 -1.43 -19.23
N VAL A 9 -0.48 -1.26 -19.89
CA VAL A 9 0.83 -1.62 -19.34
C VAL A 9 1.13 -0.78 -18.10
N GLU A 10 0.78 0.50 -18.13
CA GLU A 10 0.92 1.39 -16.98
C GLU A 10 0.08 0.92 -15.79
N VAL A 11 -1.21 0.63 -15.99
CA VAL A 11 -2.08 0.12 -14.92
C VAL A 11 -1.54 -1.18 -14.33
N VAL A 12 -1.06 -2.10 -15.17
CA VAL A 12 -0.43 -3.35 -14.71
C VAL A 12 0.82 -3.07 -13.89
N ALA A 13 1.70 -2.20 -14.35
CA ALA A 13 2.93 -1.85 -13.65
C ALA A 13 2.63 -1.18 -12.30
N VAL A 14 1.74 -0.20 -12.27
CA VAL A 14 1.34 0.54 -11.06
C VAL A 14 0.65 -0.39 -10.06
N ALA A 15 -0.27 -1.24 -10.52
CA ALA A 15 -0.94 -2.21 -9.66
C ALA A 15 0.05 -3.21 -9.07
N LEU A 16 0.97 -3.75 -9.87
CA LEU A 16 1.98 -4.69 -9.41
C LEU A 16 2.91 -4.05 -8.37
N VAL A 17 3.44 -2.86 -8.66
CA VAL A 17 4.32 -2.12 -7.72
C VAL A 17 3.59 -1.82 -6.42
N SER A 18 2.34 -1.36 -6.49
CA SER A 18 1.52 -1.06 -5.31
C SER A 18 1.25 -2.32 -4.48
N ALA A 19 0.93 -3.43 -5.14
CA ALA A 19 0.73 -4.71 -4.47
C ALA A 19 2.01 -5.19 -3.77
N CYS A 20 3.15 -5.17 -4.47
CA CYS A 20 4.45 -5.51 -3.87
C CYS A 20 4.76 -4.62 -2.66
N PHE A 21 4.50 -3.31 -2.76
CA PHE A 21 4.73 -2.37 -1.66
C PHE A 21 3.87 -2.68 -0.42
N ILE A 22 2.57 -2.91 -0.60
CA ILE A 22 1.66 -3.26 0.51
C ILE A 22 2.08 -4.59 1.15
N VAL A 23 2.29 -5.62 0.33
CA VAL A 23 2.63 -6.97 0.80
C VAL A 23 3.97 -6.97 1.54
N THR A 24 5.00 -6.30 1.03
CA THR A 24 6.32 -6.25 1.67
C THR A 24 6.27 -5.49 3.00
N THR A 25 5.58 -4.36 3.06
CA THR A 25 5.42 -3.57 4.29
C THR A 25 4.66 -4.36 5.36
N PHE A 26 3.57 -5.03 4.98
CA PHE A 26 2.78 -5.87 5.87
C PHE A 26 3.57 -7.08 6.38
N ALA A 27 4.28 -7.79 5.49
CA ALA A 27 5.15 -8.90 5.87
C ALA A 27 6.28 -8.46 6.80
N LEU A 28 6.84 -7.26 6.60
CA LEU A 28 7.84 -6.68 7.49
C LEU A 28 7.26 -6.35 8.87
N ALA A 29 6.04 -5.82 8.92
CA ALA A 29 5.33 -5.54 10.16
C ALA A 29 5.11 -6.81 10.99
N LEU A 30 4.68 -7.91 10.35
CA LEU A 30 4.56 -9.23 10.98
C LEU A 30 5.90 -9.72 11.53
N ARG A 31 6.94 -9.73 10.69
CA ARG A 31 8.29 -10.18 11.10
C ARG A 31 8.81 -9.40 12.30
N LEU A 32 8.58 -8.08 12.36
CA LEU A 32 8.98 -7.25 13.50
C LEU A 32 8.03 -7.36 14.70
N GLY A 33 6.84 -7.95 14.55
CA GLY A 33 5.91 -8.19 15.66
C GLY A 33 6.35 -9.34 16.59
N ASP A 34 6.94 -10.39 16.02
CA ASP A 34 7.13 -11.71 16.68
C ASP A 34 8.35 -11.82 17.62
N GLY A 35 8.76 -10.76 18.31
CA GLY A 35 10.00 -10.80 19.09
C GLY A 35 10.00 -9.87 20.27
N THR A 36 10.89 -10.17 21.22
CA THR A 36 10.79 -9.72 22.61
C THR A 36 11.41 -8.36 22.89
N ALA A 37 12.22 -7.82 21.96
CA ALA A 37 12.86 -6.53 22.16
C ALA A 37 11.81 -5.38 22.19
N PRO A 38 11.88 -4.47 23.18
CA PRO A 38 10.83 -3.47 23.41
C PRO A 38 10.68 -2.48 22.24
N TRP A 39 11.75 -2.23 21.48
CA TRP A 39 11.72 -1.36 20.30
C TRP A 39 11.04 -1.99 19.07
N ARG A 40 10.90 -3.32 19.01
CA ARG A 40 10.32 -3.98 17.82
C ARG A 40 8.80 -3.77 17.73
N ARG A 41 8.12 -3.66 18.88
CA ARG A 41 6.69 -3.39 18.99
C ARG A 41 6.28 -2.06 18.35
N PRO A 42 6.84 -0.89 18.75
CA PRO A 42 6.46 0.38 18.12
C PRO A 42 6.82 0.42 16.63
N VAL A 43 7.92 -0.20 16.21
CA VAL A 43 8.29 -0.24 14.78
C VAL A 43 7.30 -1.08 13.96
N SER A 44 6.88 -2.24 14.46
CA SER A 44 5.85 -3.07 13.82
C SER A 44 4.52 -2.29 13.69
N VAL A 45 4.10 -1.59 14.75
CA VAL A 45 2.90 -0.73 14.73
C VAL A 45 3.05 0.39 13.69
N ALA A 46 4.21 1.04 13.60
CA ALA A 46 4.46 2.07 12.60
C ALA A 46 4.36 1.52 11.17
N LEU A 47 4.90 0.32 10.90
CA LEU A 47 4.78 -0.33 9.59
C LEU A 47 3.33 -0.69 9.26
N TYR A 48 2.56 -1.20 10.23
CA TYR A 48 1.12 -1.41 10.04
C TYR A 48 0.37 -0.11 9.74
N ALA A 49 0.69 0.97 10.45
CA ALA A 49 0.08 2.28 10.22
C ALA A 49 0.41 2.80 8.81
N VAL A 50 1.67 2.71 8.38
CA VAL A 50 2.09 3.09 7.01
C VAL A 50 1.34 2.26 5.96
N CYS A 51 1.23 0.94 6.16
CA CYS A 51 0.49 0.05 5.27
C CYS A 51 -1.00 0.44 5.18
N ALA A 52 -1.64 0.69 6.33
CA ALA A 52 -3.03 1.09 6.40
C ALA A 52 -3.26 2.46 5.72
N LEU A 53 -2.39 3.43 5.97
CA LEU A 53 -2.45 4.75 5.35
C LEU A 53 -2.29 4.68 3.83
N ALA A 54 -1.35 3.87 3.33
CA ALA A 54 -1.17 3.67 1.90
C ALA A 54 -2.42 3.07 1.24
N ALA A 55 -3.04 2.06 1.86
CA ALA A 55 -4.28 1.46 1.36
C ALA A 55 -5.45 2.46 1.39
N LEU A 56 -5.63 3.19 2.49
CA LEU A 56 -6.66 4.23 2.62
C LEU A 56 -6.47 5.35 1.62
N PHE A 57 -5.23 5.74 1.35
CA PHE A 57 -4.91 6.73 0.31
C PHE A 57 -5.28 6.22 -1.09
N GLY A 58 -5.02 4.95 -1.39
CA GLY A 58 -5.51 4.33 -2.63
C GLY A 58 -7.03 4.37 -2.76
N VAL A 59 -7.76 4.02 -1.68
CA VAL A 59 -9.22 4.10 -1.63
C VAL A 59 -9.71 5.55 -1.82
N TYR A 60 -9.06 6.50 -1.18
CA TYR A 60 -9.32 7.93 -1.36
C TYR A 60 -9.24 8.30 -2.84
N LEU A 61 -8.15 7.96 -3.54
CA LEU A 61 -7.99 8.27 -4.96
C LEU A 61 -8.97 7.55 -5.89
N ILE A 62 -9.40 6.33 -5.57
CA ILE A 62 -10.34 5.57 -6.41
C ILE A 62 -11.75 6.16 -6.35
N ILE A 63 -12.19 6.64 -5.18
CA ILE A 63 -13.57 7.10 -4.95
C ILE A 63 -13.66 8.61 -5.20
N PRO A 64 -14.23 9.08 -6.34
CA PRO A 64 -14.22 10.50 -6.69
C PRO A 64 -14.92 11.39 -5.66
N ALA A 65 -15.94 10.86 -4.98
CA ALA A 65 -16.68 11.57 -3.93
C ALA A 65 -15.83 11.94 -2.69
N LEU A 66 -14.64 11.34 -2.52
CA LEU A 66 -13.76 11.63 -1.39
C LEU A 66 -12.75 12.75 -1.69
N HIS A 67 -12.41 13.02 -2.95
CA HIS A 67 -11.30 13.93 -3.32
C HIS A 67 -11.58 14.91 -4.46
N GLY A 68 -12.63 14.69 -5.25
CA GLY A 68 -12.99 15.52 -6.40
C GLY A 68 -13.90 16.71 -6.09
N GLY A 69 -13.68 17.37 -4.94
CA GLY A 69 -14.39 18.61 -4.57
C GLY A 69 -14.04 19.79 -5.47
#